data_AF-A0A1Q8BJY8-F1
#
_entry.id   AF-A0A1Q8BJY8-F1
#
_cell.length_a   1.000
_cell.length_b   1.000
_cell.length_c   1.000
_cell.angle_alpha   90.00
_cell.angle_beta   90.00
_cell.angle_gamma   90.00
#
_symmetry.space_group_name_H-M   'P 1'
#
loop_
_entity.id
_entity.type
_entity.pdbx_description
1 polymer ?
#
loop_
_entity_poly.entity_id
_entity_poly.type
_entity_poly.pdbx_seq_one_letter_code
_entity_poly.pdbx_strand_id
1 'polypeptide(L)'
;MANLHISLPESLKEFVKEEVAEGGYGTPSDYVRSLLRQAKEQKLRRQLDQALLASLETPAEEVTSEYLVELRREVREVISRKRPKSL
;
A
#
# COMPACT_ATOMS: atom_id res chain seq x y z
N MET A 1 9.30 -9.16 -16.52
CA MET A 1 10.13 -8.78 -15.36
C MET A 1 10.91 -7.52 -15.70
N ALA A 2 11.14 -6.64 -14.74
CA ALA A 2 12.02 -5.48 -14.89
C ALA A 2 13.30 -5.74 -14.08
N ASN A 3 14.45 -5.31 -14.60
CA ASN A 3 15.75 -5.48 -13.92
C ASN A 3 16.07 -4.25 -13.07
N LEU A 4 16.70 -4.48 -11.92
CA LEU A 4 17.20 -3.44 -11.03
C LEU A 4 18.65 -3.77 -10.67
N HIS A 5 19.58 -2.87 -11.00
CA HIS A 5 20.98 -2.98 -10.62
C HIS A 5 21.25 -2.12 -9.39
N ILE A 6 21.85 -2.71 -8.35
CA ILE A 6 22.14 -2.05 -7.08
C ILE A 6 23.60 -2.33 -6.74
N SER A 7 24.38 -1.27 -6.51
CA SER A 7 25.72 -1.38 -5.93
C SER A 7 25.62 -1.35 -4.42
N LEU A 8 26.26 -2.32 -3.75
CA LEU A 8 26.29 -2.43 -2.30
C LEU A 8 27.75 -2.37 -1.81
N PRO A 9 28.03 -1.73 -0.67
CA PRO A 9 29.27 -1.93 0.06
C PRO A 9 29.47 -3.41 0.40
N GLU A 10 30.72 -3.86 0.52
CA GLU A 10 31.03 -5.28 0.76
C GLU A 10 30.35 -5.80 2.05
N SER A 11 30.26 -4.96 3.09
CA SER A 11 29.57 -5.32 4.34
C SER A 11 28.10 -5.69 4.13
N LEU A 12 27.36 -4.93 3.30
CA LEU A 12 25.96 -5.24 3.00
C LEU A 12 25.83 -6.45 2.09
N LYS A 13 26.81 -6.69 1.22
CA LYS A 13 26.83 -7.86 0.35
C LYS A 13 27.05 -9.15 1.14
N GLU A 14 27.97 -9.15 2.12
CA GLU A 14 28.15 -10.29 3.02
C GLU A 14 26.91 -10.54 3.87
N PHE A 15 26.33 -9.49 4.46
CA PHE A 15 25.06 -9.60 5.19
C PHE A 15 23.94 -10.26 4.36
N VAL A 16 23.76 -9.85 3.09
CA VAL A 16 22.76 -10.46 2.23
C VAL A 16 23.06 -11.94 1.93
N LYS A 17 24.34 -12.34 1.84
CA LYS A 17 24.69 -13.76 1.65
C LYS A 17 24.33 -14.59 2.87
N GLU A 18 24.61 -14.09 4.08
CA GLU A 18 24.25 -14.73 5.34
C GLU A 18 22.72 -14.90 5.44
N GLU A 19 21.97 -13.84 5.19
CA GLU A 19 20.49 -13.87 5.19
C GLU A 19 19.93 -14.86 4.16
N VAL A 20 20.58 -15.02 3.00
CA VAL A 20 20.17 -16.01 1.99
C VAL A 20 20.44 -17.42 2.47
N ALA A 21 21.60 -17.66 3.11
CA ALA A 21 21.99 -18.97 3.61
C ALA A 21 21.11 -19.43 4.79
N GLU A 22 20.74 -18.51 5.68
CA GLU A 22 19.97 -18.82 6.90
C GLU A 22 18.45 -18.67 6.70
N GLY A 23 18.03 -17.69 5.90
CA GLY A 23 16.63 -17.26 5.78
C GLY A 23 15.78 -18.02 4.76
N GLY A 24 16.32 -19.08 4.14
CA GLY A 24 15.59 -19.92 3.19
C GLY A 24 15.31 -19.25 1.83
N TYR A 25 16.11 -18.25 1.45
CA TYR A 25 16.00 -17.59 0.16
C TYR A 25 16.84 -18.32 -0.90
N GLY A 26 16.37 -18.37 -2.15
CA GLY A 26 17.11 -19.02 -3.25
C GLY A 26 18.24 -18.16 -3.81
N THR A 27 18.09 -16.82 -3.76
CA THR A 27 19.05 -15.85 -4.30
C THR A 27 19.02 -14.54 -3.51
N PRO A 28 20.08 -13.69 -3.61
CA PRO A 28 20.07 -12.32 -3.10
C PRO A 28 18.89 -11.49 -3.63
N SER A 29 18.49 -11.72 -4.88
CA SER A 29 17.35 -11.03 -5.47
C SER A 29 16.02 -11.45 -4.83
N ASP A 30 15.90 -12.68 -4.33
CA ASP A 30 14.72 -13.14 -3.60
C ASP A 30 14.62 -12.45 -2.25
N TYR A 31 15.74 -12.34 -1.53
CA TYR A 31 15.83 -11.57 -0.29
C TYR A 31 15.45 -10.11 -0.48
N VAL A 32 16.06 -9.42 -1.45
CA VAL A 32 15.73 -8.01 -1.72
C VAL A 32 14.26 -7.83 -2.12
N ARG A 33 13.70 -8.78 -2.91
CA ARG A 33 12.26 -8.73 -3.26
C ARG A 33 11.35 -8.96 -2.05
N SER A 34 11.76 -9.76 -1.06
CA SER A 34 10.98 -9.92 0.19
C SER A 34 10.99 -8.62 1.00
N LEU A 35 12.15 -7.99 1.16
CA LEU A 35 12.30 -6.70 1.83
C LEU A 35 11.45 -5.61 1.17
N LEU A 36 11.44 -5.54 -0.16
CA LEU A 36 10.60 -4.57 -0.89
C LEU A 36 9.10 -4.81 -0.68
N ARG A 37 8.66 -6.06 -0.58
CA ARG A 37 7.25 -6.39 -0.26
C ARG A 37 6.90 -5.94 1.15
N GLN A 38 7.76 -6.22 2.13
CA GLN A 38 7.57 -5.77 3.51
C GLN A 38 7.55 -4.25 3.61
N ALA A 39 8.49 -3.56 2.95
CA ALA A 39 8.53 -2.10 2.92
C ALA A 39 7.27 -1.49 2.28
N LYS A 40 6.76 -2.11 1.21
CA LYS A 40 5.48 -1.69 0.59
C LYS A 40 4.31 -1.87 1.56
N GLU A 41 4.25 -2.99 2.26
CA GLU A 41 3.19 -3.26 3.24
C GLU A 41 3.26 -2.26 4.40
N GLN A 42 4.44 -2.03 4.97
CA GLN A 42 4.64 -1.04 6.04
C GLN A 42 4.24 0.37 5.58
N LYS A 43 4.60 0.74 4.34
CA LYS A 43 4.17 2.03 3.78
C LYS A 43 2.65 2.14 3.71
N LEU A 44 1.97 1.10 3.24
CA LEU A 44 0.51 1.07 3.17
C LEU A 44 -0.13 1.17 4.57
N ARG A 45 0.39 0.42 5.54
CA ARG A 45 -0.05 0.49 6.94
C ARG A 45 0.09 1.89 7.50
N ARG A 46 1.26 2.53 7.34
CA ARG A 46 1.47 3.93 7.77
C ARG A 46 0.50 4.91 7.13
N GLN A 47 0.18 4.73 5.85
CA GLN A 47 -0.80 5.57 5.16
C GLN A 47 -2.22 5.38 5.73
N LEU A 48 -2.60 4.14 6.03
CA LEU A 48 -3.88 3.85 6.68
C LEU A 48 -3.93 4.46 8.09
N ASP A 49 -2.91 4.26 8.89
CA ASP A 49 -2.83 4.80 10.26
C ASP A 49 -2.91 6.33 10.26
N GLN A 50 -2.22 6.99 9.32
CA GLN A 50 -2.31 8.44 9.14
C GLN A 50 -3.73 8.88 8.75
N ALA A 51 -4.41 8.16 7.87
CA ALA A 51 -5.79 8.48 7.49
C ALA A 51 -6.76 8.29 8.67
N LEU A 52 -6.58 7.24 9.47
CA LEU A 52 -7.38 7.01 10.68
C LEU A 52 -7.15 8.11 11.71
N LEU A 53 -5.90 8.50 11.98
CA LEU A 53 -5.60 9.62 12.86
C LEU A 53 -6.22 10.92 12.36
N ALA A 54 -6.11 11.22 11.07
CA ALA A 54 -6.72 12.41 10.48
C ALA A 54 -8.25 12.40 10.60
N SER A 55 -8.90 11.22 10.58
CA SER A 55 -10.35 11.13 10.77
C SER A 55 -10.79 11.46 12.21
N LEU A 56 -9.91 11.36 13.21
CA LEU A 56 -10.23 11.74 14.58
C LEU A 56 -10.38 13.26 14.74
N GLU A 57 -9.76 14.04 13.85
CA GLU A 57 -9.91 15.49 13.80
C GLU A 57 -11.26 15.92 13.19
N THR A 58 -12.00 14.98 12.58
CA THR A 58 -13.33 15.22 12.04
C THR A 58 -14.40 14.78 13.04
N PRO A 59 -15.45 15.59 13.29
CA PRO A 59 -16.56 15.19 14.15
C PRO A 59 -17.22 13.91 13.63
N ALA A 60 -17.57 13.00 14.54
CA ALA A 60 -18.35 11.83 14.19
C ALA A 60 -19.80 12.25 13.85
N GLU A 61 -20.32 11.69 12.76
CA GLU A 61 -21.73 11.83 12.36
C GLU A 61 -22.47 10.51 12.59
N GLU A 62 -23.74 10.61 12.98
CA GLU A 62 -24.59 9.44 13.15
C GLU A 62 -24.92 8.81 11.80
N VAL A 63 -24.68 7.51 11.66
CA VAL A 63 -25.02 6.76 10.45
C VAL A 63 -26.48 6.30 10.55
N THR A 64 -27.39 7.14 10.07
CA THR A 64 -28.83 6.82 9.98
C THR A 64 -29.21 6.16 8.65
N SER A 65 -30.44 5.66 8.55
CA SER A 65 -30.95 5.09 7.30
C SER A 65 -31.07 6.16 6.21
N GLU A 66 -31.50 7.37 6.57
CA GLU A 66 -31.66 8.52 5.69
C GLU A 66 -30.30 8.99 5.17
N TYR A 67 -29.30 9.08 6.06
CA TYR A 67 -27.92 9.39 5.68
C TYR A 67 -27.40 8.39 4.62
N LEU A 68 -27.61 7.10 4.83
CA LEU A 68 -27.18 6.07 3.87
C LEU A 68 -27.96 6.12 2.55
N VAL A 69 -29.20 6.60 2.53
CA VAL A 69 -29.96 6.81 1.29
C VAL A 69 -29.38 7.99 0.50
N GLU A 70 -29.09 9.10 1.16
CA GLU A 70 -28.51 10.29 0.54
C GLU A 70 -27.09 10.02 0.03
N LEU A 71 -26.24 9.40 0.85
CA LEU A 71 -24.88 9.03 0.47
C LEU A 71 -24.86 8.14 -0.79
N ARG A 72 -25.80 7.19 -0.91
CA ARG A 72 -25.91 6.35 -2.12
C ARG A 72 -26.40 7.14 -3.33
N ARG A 73 -27.24 8.17 -3.16
CA ARG A 73 -27.66 9.06 -4.25
C ARG A 73 -26.45 9.85 -4.76
N GLU A 74 -25.70 10.49 -3.87
CA GLU A 74 -24.50 11.27 -4.20
C GLU A 74 -23.45 10.42 -4.92
N VAL A 75 -23.13 9.24 -4.39
CA VAL A 75 -22.16 8.33 -5.02
C VAL A 75 -22.58 7.94 -6.44
N ARG A 76 -23.89 7.69 -6.69
CA ARG A 76 -24.38 7.40 -8.04
C ARG A 76 -24.21 8.58 -8.99
N GLU A 77 -24.41 9.81 -8.52
CA GLU A 77 -24.17 11.00 -9.32
C GLU A 77 -22.69 11.19 -9.65
N VAL A 78 -21.80 10.96 -8.69
CA VAL A 78 -20.35 11.03 -8.93
C VAL A 78 -19.91 9.98 -9.95
N ILE A 79 -20.42 8.74 -9.84
CA ILE A 79 -20.12 7.67 -10.80
C ILE A 79 -20.68 7.99 -12.19
N SER A 80 -21.89 8.54 -12.29
CA SER A 80 -22.49 8.89 -13.58
C SER A 80 -21.73 10.02 -14.28
N ARG A 81 -21.21 11.01 -13.54
CA ARG A 81 -20.35 12.08 -14.07
C ARG A 81 -18.98 11.59 -14.53
N LYS A 82 -18.43 10.54 -13.90
CA LYS A 82 -17.10 9.98 -14.23
C LYS A 82 -17.14 8.92 -15.34
N ARG A 83 -18.31 8.43 -15.75
CA ARG A 83 -18.41 7.54 -16.92
C ARG A 83 -18.13 8.35 -18.20
N PRO A 84 -17.08 8.01 -18.98
CA PRO A 84 -16.90 8.65 -20.28
C PRO A 84 -18.12 8.35 -21.16
N LYS A 85 -18.64 9.36 -21.88
CA LYS A 85 -19.62 9.13 -22.95
C LYS A 85 -18.97 8.16 -23.93
N SER A 86 -19.48 6.94 -24.02
CA SER A 86 -19.16 6.03 -25.12
C SER A 86 -19.61 6.68 -26.42
N LEU A 87 -18.66 7.07 -27.25
CA LEU A 87 -18.83 7.31 -28.69
C LEU A 87 -18.31 6.08 -29.43
#